data_AF-A0A6J3DXM3-F1
#
_entry.id   AF-A0A6J3DXM3-F1
#
_cell.length_a   1.000
_cell.length_b   1.000
_cell.length_c   1.000
_cell.angle_alpha   90.00
_cell.angle_beta   90.00
_cell.angle_gamma   90.00
#
_symmetry.space_group_name_H-M   'P 1'
#
loop_
_entity.id
_entity.type
_entity.pdbx_description
1 polymer ?
#
loop_
_entity_poly.entity_id
_entity_poly.type
_entity_poly.pdbx_seq_one_letter_code
_entity_poly.pdbx_strand_id
1 'polypeptide(L)'
;MEQHVTASSQNPDALLGIAENYGELHQPSPQFNLEDPYCHVLRTEYNCLHDPHLQAYYNRKDTLQSLKSKGFITSSGKVVCSLKDFNEYRQYLTTLKLEAEKIRRQEEEKLQQQLGNLTQD
;
A
#
# COMPACT_ATOMS: atom_id res chain seq x y z
N MET A 1 -23.56 31.58 33.65
CA MET A 1 -22.30 32.08 33.06
C MET A 1 -21.32 30.92 33.15
N GLU A 2 -20.85 30.30 32.06
CA GLU A 2 -19.90 30.88 31.07
C GLU A 2 -18.59 31.32 31.75
N GLN A 3 -17.35 31.01 31.33
CA GLN A 3 -16.77 30.35 30.12
C GLN A 3 -15.52 29.50 30.55
N HIS A 4 -14.82 28.68 29.76
CA HIS A 4 -14.91 28.18 28.36
C HIS A 4 -14.15 26.82 28.24
N VAL A 5 -14.03 26.25 27.03
CA VAL A 5 -13.04 25.21 26.68
C VAL A 5 -11.83 25.87 26.01
N THR A 6 -10.61 25.47 26.35
CA THR A 6 -9.39 25.82 25.58
C THR A 6 -8.47 24.62 25.44
N ALA A 7 -8.23 24.21 24.19
CA ALA A 7 -7.23 23.21 23.84
C ALA A 7 -5.91 23.89 23.41
N SER A 8 -4.79 23.34 23.86
CA SER A 8 -3.45 23.53 23.29
C SER A 8 -2.68 22.23 23.63
N SER A 9 -2.18 21.39 22.71
CA SER A 9 -1.34 21.66 21.53
C SER A 9 0.03 22.20 21.94
N GLN A 10 1.19 21.61 21.62
CA GLN A 10 1.52 20.35 20.90
C GLN A 10 2.52 19.53 21.74
N ASN A 11 2.53 18.19 21.58
CA ASN A 11 3.65 17.35 22.02
C ASN A 11 4.46 16.91 20.78
N PRO A 12 5.80 17.08 20.73
CA PRO A 12 6.59 16.88 19.50
C PRO A 12 6.73 15.42 19.06
N ASP A 13 6.43 14.45 19.94
CA ASP A 13 6.57 13.01 19.67
C ASP A 13 5.59 12.47 18.61
N ALA A 14 4.58 13.26 18.23
CA ALA A 14 3.62 12.89 17.18
C ALA A 14 4.26 12.65 15.80
N LEU A 15 5.50 13.12 15.57
CA LEU A 15 6.24 12.85 14.33
C LEU A 15 6.90 11.48 14.28
N LEU A 16 7.13 10.81 15.42
CA LEU A 16 7.73 9.47 15.44
C LEU A 16 6.70 8.37 15.10
N GLY A 17 5.45 8.53 15.54
CA GLY A 17 4.35 7.60 15.27
C GLY A 17 3.89 7.54 13.80
N ILE A 18 4.37 8.43 12.93
CA ILE A 18 4.05 8.41 11.49
C ILE A 18 4.90 7.35 10.75
N ALA A 19 6.10 7.03 11.26
CA ALA A 19 7.01 6.08 10.63
C ALA A 19 6.65 4.61 10.92
N GLU A 20 5.99 4.33 12.04
CA GLU A 20 5.56 2.97 12.42
C GLU A 20 4.30 2.54 11.66
N ASN A 21 3.53 3.50 11.15
CA ASN A 21 2.24 3.27 10.48
C ASN A 21 2.34 3.13 8.94
N TYR A 22 3.47 2.60 8.44
CA TYR A 22 3.60 2.11 7.06
C TYR A 22 3.43 0.58 6.98
N GLY A 23 3.42 -0.13 8.11
CA GLY A 23 3.31 -1.60 8.17
C GLY A 23 1.88 -2.13 7.97
N GLU A 24 0.86 -1.37 8.37
CA GLU A 24 -0.56 -1.69 8.16
C GLU A 24 -1.16 -0.94 6.95
N LEU A 25 -0.35 -0.79 5.90
CA LEU A 25 -0.90 -0.49 4.59
C LEU A 25 -1.83 -1.65 4.21
N HIS A 26 -3.14 -1.36 4.11
CA HIS A 26 -4.20 -2.29 3.72
C HIS A 26 -3.69 -3.27 2.67
N GLN A 27 -3.40 -4.52 3.07
CA GLN A 27 -2.94 -5.50 2.10
C GLN A 27 -4.12 -5.74 1.16
N PRO A 28 -4.04 -5.35 -0.13
CA PRO A 28 -5.02 -5.82 -1.08
C PRO A 28 -4.97 -7.33 -0.98
N SER A 29 -6.11 -7.96 -0.71
CA SER A 29 -6.19 -9.41 -0.66
C SER A 29 -5.54 -9.95 -1.95
N PRO A 30 -4.66 -10.96 -1.90
CA PRO A 30 -3.90 -11.46 -3.06
C PRO A 30 -4.79 -12.29 -4.01
N GLN A 31 -6.02 -11.83 -4.18
CA GLN A 31 -7.08 -12.36 -5.00
C GLN A 31 -6.97 -11.67 -6.35
N PHE A 32 -7.01 -12.46 -7.42
CA PHE A 32 -6.97 -11.94 -8.78
C PHE A 32 -8.19 -11.03 -9.03
N ASN A 33 -7.95 -9.78 -9.42
CA ASN A 33 -9.05 -8.86 -9.72
C ASN A 33 -9.73 -9.27 -11.04
N LEU A 34 -10.90 -9.88 -10.95
CA LEU A 34 -11.70 -10.28 -12.11
C LEU A 34 -12.22 -9.10 -12.93
N GLU A 35 -12.22 -7.88 -12.37
CA GLU A 35 -12.56 -6.64 -13.08
C GLU A 35 -11.39 -6.06 -13.91
N ASP A 36 -10.15 -6.49 -13.64
CA ASP A 36 -8.95 -6.12 -14.40
C ASP A 36 -8.17 -7.37 -14.89
N PRO A 37 -8.73 -8.16 -15.83
CA PRO A 37 -8.12 -9.39 -16.31
C PRO A 37 -6.82 -9.17 -17.11
N TYR A 38 -6.45 -7.93 -17.41
CA TYR A 38 -5.26 -7.55 -18.18
C TYR A 38 -4.24 -6.74 -17.37
N CYS A 39 -4.42 -6.59 -16.05
CA CYS A 39 -3.53 -5.86 -15.15
C CYS A 39 -3.22 -4.42 -15.62
N HIS A 40 -4.25 -3.70 -16.07
CA HIS A 40 -4.15 -2.30 -16.47
C HIS A 40 -3.85 -1.35 -15.30
N VAL A 41 -4.27 -1.67 -14.07
CA VAL A 41 -4.08 -0.77 -12.91
C VAL A 41 -2.65 -0.86 -12.34
N LEU A 42 -1.97 -2.01 -12.48
CA LEU A 42 -0.56 -2.17 -12.13
C LEU A 42 0.13 -3.18 -13.06
N ARG A 43 1.22 -2.76 -13.70
CA ARG A 43 2.03 -3.62 -14.56
C ARG A 43 2.63 -4.80 -13.78
N THR A 44 2.25 -6.01 -14.15
CA THR A 44 2.82 -7.26 -13.61
C THR A 44 4.02 -7.74 -14.44
N GLU A 45 4.94 -6.83 -14.77
CA GLU A 45 6.17 -7.16 -15.50
C GLU A 45 7.09 -8.00 -14.58
N TYR A 46 7.33 -9.27 -14.93
CA TYR A 46 8.07 -10.19 -14.05
C TYR A 46 9.55 -9.78 -13.91
N ASN A 47 9.95 -9.50 -12.67
CA ASN A 47 11.34 -9.26 -12.29
C ASN A 47 11.84 -10.39 -11.40
N CYS A 48 12.74 -11.21 -11.95
CA CYS A 48 13.32 -12.36 -11.26
C CYS A 48 14.05 -12.00 -9.96
N LEU A 49 14.61 -10.80 -9.82
CA LEU A 49 15.29 -10.38 -8.58
C LEU A 49 14.33 -10.22 -7.39
N HIS A 50 13.04 -10.00 -7.64
CA HIS A 50 12.01 -9.95 -6.60
C HIS A 50 11.43 -11.33 -6.23
N ASP A 51 11.78 -12.38 -6.97
CA ASP A 51 11.26 -13.73 -6.77
C ASP A 51 11.83 -14.38 -5.48
N PRO A 52 10.99 -14.74 -4.49
CA PRO A 52 11.44 -15.40 -3.26
C PRO A 52 12.17 -16.73 -3.52
N HIS A 53 11.77 -17.49 -4.54
CA HIS A 53 12.33 -18.81 -4.84
C HIS A 53 13.72 -18.71 -5.48
N LEU A 54 14.06 -17.58 -6.11
CA LEU A 54 15.38 -17.33 -6.70
C LEU A 54 16.38 -16.69 -5.72
N GLN A 55 15.96 -16.30 -4.51
CA GLN A 55 16.85 -15.69 -3.51
C GLN A 55 18.09 -16.55 -3.23
N ALA A 56 17.95 -17.87 -3.14
CA ALA A 56 19.08 -18.79 -2.91
C ALA A 56 20.15 -18.71 -4.02
N TYR A 57 19.73 -18.47 -5.28
CA TYR A 57 20.64 -18.29 -6.41
C TYR A 57 21.34 -16.93 -6.38
N TYR A 58 20.62 -15.85 -6.07
CA TYR A 58 21.19 -14.50 -6.00
C TYR A 58 22.08 -14.26 -4.78
N ASN A 59 21.81 -14.96 -3.67
CA ASN A 59 22.60 -14.88 -2.44
C ASN A 59 23.97 -15.58 -2.53
N ARG A 60 24.27 -16.30 -3.62
CA ARG A 60 25.61 -16.84 -3.87
C ARG A 60 26.63 -15.70 -3.98
N LYS A 61 27.81 -15.89 -3.41
CA LYS A 61 28.86 -14.85 -3.28
C LYS A 61 29.27 -14.24 -4.63
N ASP A 62 29.42 -15.07 -5.66
CA ASP A 62 29.74 -14.67 -7.03
C ASP A 62 28.62 -13.83 -7.66
N THR A 63 27.39 -14.35 -7.64
CA THR A 63 26.20 -13.68 -8.18
C THR A 63 25.94 -12.34 -7.47
N LEU A 64 25.94 -12.32 -6.14
CA LEU A 64 25.65 -11.14 -5.34
C LEU A 64 26.65 -10.00 -5.58
N GLN A 65 27.94 -10.32 -5.69
CA GLN A 65 28.98 -9.32 -5.99
C GLN A 65 28.81 -8.75 -7.40
N SER A 66 28.46 -9.59 -8.39
CA SER A 66 28.14 -9.15 -9.76
C SER A 66 26.87 -8.29 -9.83
N LEU A 67 25.85 -8.58 -9.02
CA LEU A 67 24.62 -7.78 -8.97
C LEU A 67 24.82 -6.43 -8.27
N LYS A 68 25.65 -6.39 -7.22
CA LYS A 68 26.05 -5.13 -6.57
C LYS A 68 26.93 -4.27 -7.46
N SER A 69 27.93 -4.83 -8.15
CA SER A 69 28.80 -4.06 -9.05
C SER A 69 28.08 -3.52 -10.28
N LYS A 70 27.04 -4.22 -10.76
CA LYS A 70 26.15 -3.75 -11.84
C LYS A 70 25.02 -2.82 -11.38
N GLY A 71 24.87 -2.57 -10.08
CA GLY A 71 23.86 -1.66 -9.53
C GLY A 71 22.42 -2.19 -9.46
N PHE A 72 22.19 -3.49 -9.69
CA PHE A 72 20.86 -4.11 -9.54
C PHE A 72 20.46 -4.31 -8.08
N ILE A 73 21.44 -4.41 -7.18
CA ILE A 73 21.25 -4.62 -5.74
C ILE A 73 22.07 -3.58 -4.98
N THR A 74 21.45 -2.96 -3.97
CA THR A 74 22.08 -1.97 -3.08
C THR A 74 23.20 -2.60 -2.23
N SER A 75 24.03 -1.76 -1.61
CA SER A 75 25.02 -2.21 -0.61
C SER A 75 24.38 -3.05 0.51
N SER A 76 23.17 -2.66 0.95
CA SER A 76 22.34 -3.34 1.96
C SER A 76 21.63 -4.62 1.48
N GLY A 77 21.80 -5.02 0.21
CA GLY A 77 21.21 -6.27 -0.31
C GLY A 77 19.75 -6.17 -0.75
N LYS A 78 19.20 -4.96 -0.91
CA LYS A 78 17.85 -4.74 -1.46
C LYS A 78 17.93 -4.56 -2.98
N VAL A 79 16.95 -5.10 -3.69
CA VAL A 79 16.82 -4.91 -5.15
C VAL A 79 16.47 -3.45 -5.44
N VAL A 80 17.11 -2.88 -6.46
CA VAL A 80 16.82 -1.51 -6.92
C VAL A 80 15.59 -1.52 -7.83
N CYS A 81 14.61 -0.67 -7.54
CA CYS A 81 13.49 -0.36 -8.42
C CYS A 81 13.73 0.95 -9.18
N SER A 82 13.05 1.13 -10.31
CA SER A 82 13.07 2.38 -11.06
C SER A 82 12.11 3.41 -10.48
N LEU A 83 12.33 4.69 -10.77
CA LEU A 83 11.39 5.76 -10.39
C LEU A 83 10.01 5.58 -11.05
N LYS A 84 9.95 4.91 -12.21
CA LYS A 84 8.69 4.56 -12.88
C LYS A 84 7.92 3.54 -12.02
N ASP A 85 8.54 2.43 -11.66
CA ASP A 85 7.92 1.36 -10.87
C ASP A 85 7.42 1.88 -9.52
N PHE A 86 8.22 2.74 -8.87
CA PHE A 86 7.83 3.39 -7.61
C PHE A 86 6.61 4.31 -7.77
N ASN A 87 6.54 5.07 -8.86
CA ASN A 87 5.39 5.95 -9.12
C ASN A 87 4.13 5.18 -9.53
N GLU A 88 4.27 4.15 -10.38
CA GLU A 88 3.16 3.25 -10.75
C GLU A 88 2.59 2.55 -9.50
N TYR A 89 3.45 2.02 -8.62
CA TYR A 89 3.02 1.41 -7.37
C TYR A 89 2.34 2.40 -6.41
N ARG A 90 2.85 3.63 -6.28
CA ARG A 90 2.19 4.69 -5.48
C ARG A 90 0.83 5.10 -6.04
N GLN A 91 0.67 5.14 -7.36
CA GLN A 91 -0.61 5.42 -8.00
C GLN A 91 -1.59 4.27 -7.74
N TYR A 92 -1.19 3.02 -7.96
CA TYR A 92 -1.98 1.82 -7.67
C TYR A 92 -2.52 1.80 -6.23
N LEU A 93 -1.64 2.02 -5.24
CA LEU A 93 -2.05 2.10 -3.83
C LEU A 93 -3.05 3.23 -3.54
N THR A 94 -2.92 4.35 -4.25
CA THR A 94 -3.86 5.48 -4.12
C THR A 94 -5.23 5.12 -4.70
N THR A 95 -5.26 4.47 -5.88
CA THR A 95 -6.49 3.98 -6.51
C THR A 95 -7.23 3.00 -5.60
N LEU A 96 -6.55 1.96 -5.10
CA LEU A 96 -7.13 0.98 -4.17
C LEU A 96 -7.75 1.65 -2.94
N LYS A 97 -7.07 2.62 -2.34
CA LYS A 97 -7.58 3.35 -1.17
C LYS A 97 -8.87 4.11 -1.50
N LEU A 98 -8.91 4.82 -2.63
CA LEU A 98 -10.08 5.58 -3.06
C LEU A 98 -11.26 4.66 -3.41
N GLU A 99 -11.00 3.49 -4.00
CA GLU A 99 -12.01 2.47 -4.27
C GLU A 99 -12.59 1.89 -2.99
N ALA A 100 -11.74 1.52 -2.02
CA ALA A 100 -12.19 1.02 -0.71
C ALA A 100 -13.03 2.06 0.06
N GLU A 101 -12.62 3.34 0.05
CA GLU A 101 -13.40 4.43 0.65
C GLU A 101 -14.76 4.65 -0.04
N LYS A 102 -14.81 4.50 -1.37
CA LYS A 102 -16.04 4.59 -2.17
C LYS A 102 -16.99 3.42 -1.88
N ILE A 103 -16.48 2.19 -1.82
CA ILE A 103 -17.27 0.99 -1.50
C ILE A 103 -17.88 1.14 -0.10
N ARG A 104 -17.07 1.48 0.91
CA ARG A 104 -17.55 1.67 2.28
C ARG A 104 -18.68 2.71 2.37
N ARG A 105 -18.55 3.85 1.68
CA ARG A 105 -19.62 4.87 1.63
C ARG A 105 -20.91 4.31 1.02
N GLN A 106 -20.82 3.55 -0.07
CA GLN A 106 -22.01 2.94 -0.70
C GLN A 106 -22.67 1.87 0.19
N GLU A 107 -21.90 1.16 1.01
CA GLU A 107 -22.43 0.22 2.01
C GLU A 107 -23.13 0.95 3.16
N GLU A 108 -22.51 2.03 3.69
CA GLU A 108 -23.12 2.91 4.70
C GLU A 108 -24.45 3.51 4.21
N GLU A 109 -24.50 4.03 2.97
CA GLU A 109 -25.71 4.58 2.34
C GLU A 109 -26.83 3.52 2.19
N LYS A 110 -26.49 2.31 1.71
CA LYS A 110 -27.45 1.20 1.60
C LYS A 110 -28.00 0.77 2.96
N LEU A 111 -27.15 0.69 3.99
CA LEU A 111 -27.56 0.31 5.34
C LEU A 111 -28.50 1.36 5.95
N GLN A 112 -28.21 2.65 5.77
CA GLN A 112 -29.09 3.74 6.20
C GLN A 112 -30.45 3.68 5.50
N GLN A 113 -30.48 3.40 4.18
CA GLN A 113 -31.73 3.25 3.44
C GLN A 113 -32.56 2.06 3.94
N GLN A 114 -31.93 0.92 4.25
CA GLN A 114 -32.59 -0.24 4.83
C GLN A 114 -33.18 0.09 6.22
N LEU A 115 -32.42 0.73 7.10
CA LEU A 115 -32.88 1.15 8.44
C LEU A 115 -34.04 2.15 8.37
N GLY A 116 -34.03 3.06 7.39
CA GLY A 116 -35.13 3.98 7.13
C GLY A 116 -36.42 3.26 6.74
N ASN A 117 -36.33 2.25 5.88
CA ASN A 117 -37.49 1.45 5.47
C ASN A 117 -38.06 0.62 6.64
N LEU A 118 -37.20 0.03 7.48
CA LEU A 118 -37.63 -0.74 8.67
C LEU A 118 -38.23 0.10 9.81
N THR A 119 -38.14 1.44 9.75
CA THR A 119 -38.66 2.35 10.79
C THR A 119 -39.93 3.11 10.36
N GLN A 120 -40.50 2.75 9.21
CA GLN A 120 -41.76 3.30 8.67
C GLN A 120 -42.96 2.33 8.73
N ASP A 121 -42.75 1.10 9.21
CA ASP A 121 -43.77 0.09 9.57
C ASP A 121 -44.00 0.05 11.10
#